data_AF-A0A9D4M9X3-F1
#
_entry.id   AF-A0A9D4M9X3-F1
#
_cell.length_a   1.000
_cell.length_b   1.000
_cell.length_c   1.000
_cell.angle_alpha   90.00
_cell.angle_beta   90.00
_cell.angle_gamma   90.00
#
_symmetry.space_group_name_H-M   'P 1'
#
loop_
_entity.id
_entity.type
_entity.pdbx_description
1 polymer ?
#
loop_
_entity_poly.entity_id
_entity_poly.type
_entity_poly.pdbx_seq_one_letter_code
_entity_poly.pdbx_strand_id
1 'polypeptide(L)'
;MNNYLTGRTLTVEANVTESLNHITLSGKNEVKFYDYAEKMEFLKSNPNTFKPGLSHTAYVSSIITSGLLQGLSVSSVFVVLGNSMQ
;
A
#
# COMPACT_ATOMS: atom_id res chain seq x y z
N MET A 1 -16.15 7.69 -5.05
CA MET A 1 -14.76 7.90 -5.51
C MET A 1 -14.62 7.26 -6.88
N ASN A 2 -14.04 7.96 -7.87
CA ASN A 2 -13.91 7.47 -9.25
C ASN A 2 -12.76 6.45 -9.36
N ASN A 3 -13.07 5.17 -9.61
CA ASN A 3 -12.14 4.03 -9.75
C ASN A 3 -11.17 4.09 -10.96
N TYR A 4 -11.08 5.22 -11.66
CA TYR A 4 -10.31 5.30 -12.91
C TYR A 4 -8.80 5.49 -12.71
N LEU A 5 -8.37 5.89 -11.51
CA LEU A 5 -6.98 6.26 -11.22
C LEU A 5 -6.22 5.21 -10.40
N THR A 6 -6.92 4.22 -9.85
CA THR A 6 -6.35 3.13 -9.06
C THR A 6 -5.24 2.40 -9.79
N GLY A 7 -4.07 2.25 -9.16
CA GLY A 7 -2.96 1.49 -9.73
C GLY A 7 -2.29 2.15 -10.94
N ARG A 8 -2.68 3.39 -11.27
CA ARG A 8 -1.98 4.21 -12.27
C ARG A 8 -0.86 5.00 -11.61
N THR A 9 0.18 5.26 -12.39
CA THR A 9 1.29 6.13 -12.02
C THR A 9 1.22 7.39 -12.87
N LEU A 10 1.28 8.56 -12.24
CA LEU A 10 1.48 9.84 -12.90
C LEU A 10 2.95 10.22 -12.80
N THR A 11 3.59 10.38 -13.95
CA THR A 11 4.94 10.93 -14.01
C THR A 11 4.85 12.44 -14.11
N VAL A 12 5.50 13.15 -13.19
CA VAL A 12 5.59 14.60 -13.16
C VAL A 12 7.03 15.01 -13.50
N GLU A 13 7.18 15.84 -14.52
CA GLU A 13 8.45 16.44 -14.90
C GLU A 13 8.37 17.95 -14.68
N ALA A 14 9.32 18.49 -13.94
CA ALA A 14 9.43 19.90 -13.64
C ALA A 14 10.74 20.42 -14.22
N ASN A 15 10.64 21.44 -15.07
CA ASN A 15 11.78 22.15 -15.63
C ASN A 15 11.77 23.56 -15.02
N VAL A 16 12.81 23.88 -14.25
CA VAL A 16 12.95 25.14 -13.53
C VAL A 16 14.15 25.89 -14.07
N THR A 17 13.91 27.01 -14.73
CA THR A 17 14.97 27.88 -15.25
C THR A 17 15.20 29.05 -14.31
N GLU A 18 16.44 29.21 -13.82
CA GLU A 18 16.83 30.34 -13.00
C GLU A 18 16.96 31.61 -13.85
N SER A 19 16.38 32.73 -13.40
CA SER A 19 16.30 33.95 -14.20
C SER A 19 17.64 34.69 -14.38
N LEU A 20 18.58 34.53 -13.45
CA LEU A 20 19.84 35.31 -13.45
C LEU A 20 20.89 34.69 -14.39
N ASN A 21 21.13 33.39 -14.27
CA ASN A 21 22.15 32.66 -15.03
C ASN A 21 21.56 31.80 -16.16
N HIS A 22 20.23 31.75 -16.29
CA HIS A 22 19.50 31.00 -17.32
C HIS A 22 19.76 29.48 -17.27
N ILE A 23 20.25 28.98 -16.14
CA ILE A 23 20.47 27.55 -15.92
C ILE A 23 19.12 26.88 -15.71
N THR A 24 18.89 25.77 -16.42
CA THR A 24 17.67 24.97 -16.26
C THR A 24 17.97 23.70 -15.47
N LEU A 25 17.22 23.48 -14.41
CA LEU A 25 17.22 22.27 -13.61
C LEU A 25 15.96 21.47 -13.91
N SER A 26 16.14 20.20 -14.27
CA SER A 26 15.05 19.28 -14.55
C SER A 26 14.92 18.27 -13.42
N GLY A 27 13.72 18.09 -12.90
CA GLY A 27 13.37 17.08 -11.91
C GLY A 27 12.23 16.21 -12.41
N LYS A 28 12.35 14.89 -12.22
CA LYS A 28 11.30 13.94 -12.59
C LYS A 28 10.91 13.12 -11.37
N ASN A 29 9.61 12.94 -11.15
CA ASN A 29 9.09 12.13 -10.06
C ASN A 29 7.86 11.33 -10.49
N GLU A 30 7.55 10.26 -9.76
CA GLU A 30 6.40 9.41 -9.99
C GLU A 30 5.45 9.48 -8.79
N VAL A 31 4.18 9.76 -9.08
CA VAL A 31 3.09 9.76 -8.10
C VAL A 31 2.22 8.54 -8.36
N LYS A 32 2.14 7.65 -7.38
CA LYS A 32 1.29 6.45 -7.44
C LYS A 32 -0.03 6.72 -6.74
N PHE A 33 -1.13 6.33 -7.38
CA PHE A 33 -2.47 6.44 -6.80
C PHE A 33 -2.94 5.10 -6.26
N TYR A 34 -3.54 5.15 -5.06
CA TYR A 34 -4.06 4.00 -4.35
C TYR A 34 -5.51 4.28 -3.95
N ASP A 35 -6.36 3.25 -4.02
CA ASP A 35 -7.75 3.35 -3.54
C ASP A 35 -7.87 3.33 -2.04
N TYR A 36 -6.87 2.74 -1.38
CA TYR A 36 -6.83 2.54 0.05
C TYR A 36 -5.59 3.22 0.61
N ALA A 37 -5.77 3.87 1.76
CA ALA A 37 -4.67 4.54 2.45
C ALA A 37 -3.63 3.54 3.00
N GLU A 38 -4.01 2.29 3.18
CA GLU A 38 -3.20 1.25 3.80
C GLU A 38 -3.04 0.05 2.88
N LYS A 39 -1.82 -0.46 2.79
CA LYS A 39 -1.52 -1.76 2.21
C LYS A 39 -1.43 -2.78 3.34
N MET A 40 -2.27 -3.81 3.29
CA MET A 40 -2.27 -4.89 4.27
C MET A 40 -1.64 -6.16 3.69
N GLU A 41 -0.77 -6.80 4.47
CA GLU A 41 -0.12 -8.07 4.10
C GLU A 41 -0.14 -9.05 5.28
N PHE A 42 -0.47 -10.32 5.01
CA PHE A 42 -0.34 -11.36 6.03
C PHE A 42 1.14 -11.57 6.36
N LEU A 43 1.43 -11.64 7.66
CA LEU A 43 2.78 -11.96 8.11
C LEU A 43 3.18 -13.36 7.66
N LYS A 44 4.42 -13.52 7.20
CA LYS A 44 4.99 -14.83 6.82
C LYS A 44 5.06 -15.83 7.98
N SER A 45 4.95 -15.34 9.22
CA SER A 45 4.90 -16.17 10.43
C SER A 45 3.56 -16.86 10.64
N ASN A 46 2.51 -16.45 9.93
CA ASN A 46 1.23 -17.15 10.00
C ASN A 46 1.39 -18.56 9.43
N PRO A 47 0.79 -19.58 10.08
CA PRO A 47 0.79 -20.92 9.53
C PRO A 47 0.00 -20.98 8.22
N ASN A 48 0.50 -21.75 7.25
CA ASN A 48 -0.12 -21.91 5.93
C ASN A 48 -1.38 -22.81 5.95
N THR A 49 -1.67 -23.47 7.07
CA THR A 49 -2.78 -24.39 7.23
C THR A 49 -3.50 -24.14 8.56
N PHE A 50 -4.81 -24.37 8.58
CA PHE A 50 -5.66 -24.23 9.76
C PHE A 50 -6.62 -25.41 9.85
N LYS A 51 -7.12 -25.67 11.06
CA LYS A 51 -8.11 -26.72 11.31
C LYS A 51 -9.52 -26.19 11.00
N PRO A 52 -10.28 -26.81 10.09
CA PRO A 52 -11.67 -26.41 9.83
C PRO A 52 -12.52 -26.46 11.10
N GLY A 53 -13.46 -25.53 11.23
CA GLY A 53 -14.37 -25.44 12.37
C GLY A 53 -13.76 -24.95 13.69
N LEU A 54 -12.47 -24.61 13.73
CA LEU A 54 -11.81 -24.01 14.89
C LEU A 54 -11.39 -22.57 14.61
N SER A 55 -11.52 -21.71 15.62
CA SER A 55 -11.06 -20.32 15.53
C SER A 55 -9.56 -20.26 15.27
N HIS A 56 -9.17 -19.39 14.34
CA HIS A 56 -7.78 -19.16 13.97
C HIS A 56 -7.46 -17.65 14.02
N THR A 57 -6.32 -17.31 14.60
CA THR A 57 -5.83 -15.92 14.65
C THR A 57 -4.72 -15.75 13.62
N ALA A 58 -4.91 -14.81 12.69
CA ALA A 58 -3.91 -14.42 11.72
C ALA A 58 -3.43 -12.99 11.99
N TYR A 59 -2.14 -12.77 11.76
CA TYR A 59 -1.51 -11.46 11.97
C TYR A 59 -1.29 -10.75 10.65
N VAL A 60 -1.59 -9.46 10.60
CA VAL A 60 -1.48 -8.64 9.39
C VAL A 60 -0.62 -7.43 9.71
N SER A 61 0.34 -7.14 8.84
CA SER A 61 1.04 -5.85 8.83
C SER A 61 0.32 -4.89 7.91
N SER A 62 0.18 -3.65 8.35
CA SER A 62 -0.32 -2.54 7.53
C SER A 62 0.81 -1.52 7.33
N ILE A 63 0.95 -1.06 6.09
CA ILE A 63 1.84 0.04 5.73
C ILE A 63 0.96 1.17 5.20
N ILE A 64 1.04 2.33 5.85
CA ILE A 64 0.38 3.54 5.34
C ILE A 64 1.10 3.95 4.06
N THR A 65 0.33 4.09 2.99
CA THR A 65 0.86 4.36 1.64
C THR A 65 1.05 5.86 1.40
N SER A 66 1.34 6.63 2.46
CA SER A 66 1.66 8.05 2.34
C SER A 66 3.08 8.21 1.80
N GLY A 67 3.24 9.09 0.80
CA GLY A 67 4.54 9.44 0.22
C GLY A 67 5.54 10.11 1.18
N LEU A 68 5.21 10.21 2.47
CA LEU A 68 6.07 10.66 3.55
C LEU A 68 6.11 9.57 4.63
N LEU A 69 7.31 9.07 4.92
CA LEU A 69 7.71 8.11 5.98
C LEU A 69 6.69 7.01 6.32
N GLN A 70 6.98 5.79 5.86
CA GLN A 70 6.22 4.58 6.17
C GLN A 70 6.29 4.27 7.68
N GLY A 71 5.22 4.61 8.41
CA GLY A 71 4.98 4.06 9.75
C GLY A 71 4.49 2.63 9.64
N LEU A 72 5.24 1.67 10.21
CA LEU A 72 4.79 0.28 10.33
C LEU A 72 3.76 0.19 11.45
N SER A 73 2.54 -0.25 11.12
CA SER A 73 1.52 -0.60 12.10
C SER A 73 1.20 -2.10 11.99
N VAL A 74 1.35 -2.83 13.08
CA VAL A 74 1.00 -4.27 13.17
C VAL A 74 -0.31 -4.40 13.91
N SER A 75 -1.29 -5.06 13.29
CA SER A 75 -2.61 -5.29 13.87
C SER A 75 -2.96 -6.78 13.81
N SER A 76 -3.67 -7.29 14.81
CA SER A 76 -4.24 -8.63 14.80
C SER A 76 -5.64 -8.59 14.19
N VAL A 77 -5.92 -9.53 13.28
CA VAL A 77 -7.26 -9.69 12.70
C VAL A 77 -7.78 -11.07 13.09
N PHE A 78 -8.95 -11.09 13.73
CA PHE A 78 -9.68 -12.35 13.97
C PHE A 78 -10.38 -12.75 12.67
N VAL A 79 -9.98 -13.87 12.08
CA VAL A 79 -10.62 -14.40 10.88
C VAL A 79 -11.38 -15.67 11.24
N VAL A 80 -12.71 -15.61 11.17
CA VAL A 80 -13.55 -16.81 11.26
C VAL A 80 -13.68 -17.39 9.87
N LEU A 81 -12.80 -18.33 9.52
CA LEU A 81 -12.87 -19.05 8.25
C LEU A 81 -13.99 -20.10 8.34
N GLY A 82 -15.17 -19.74 7.84
CA GLY A 82 -16.33 -20.62 7.77
C GLY A 82 -16.06 -21.85 6.90
N ASN A 83 -16.62 -22.99 7.31
CA ASN A 83 -16.55 -24.24 6.57
C ASN A 83 -17.14 -24.03 5.16
N SER A 84 -16.31 -24.12 4.14
CA SER A 84 -16.78 -24.32 2.77
C SER A 84 -17.23 -25.77 2.63
N MET A 85 -18.53 -26.03 2.84
CA MET A 85 -19.14 -27.26 2.34
C MET A 85 -19.45 -27.06 0.86
N GLN A 86 -18.66 -27.69 -0.01
CA GLN A 86 -19.12 -28.05 -1.35
C GLN A 86 -19.97 -29.31 -1.27
#